data_AF-A0A2N2BR11-F1
#
_entry.id   AF-A0A2N2BR11-F1
#
_cell.length_a   1.000
_cell.length_b   1.000
_cell.length_c   1.000
_cell.angle_alpha   90.00
_cell.angle_beta   90.00
_cell.angle_gamma   90.00
#
_symmetry.space_group_name_H-M   'P 1'
#
loop_
_entity.id
_entity.type
_entity.pdbx_description
1 polymer ?
#
loop_
_entity_poly.entity_id
_entity_poly.type
_entity_poly.pdbx_seq_one_letter_code
_entity_poly.pdbx_strand_id
1 'polypeptide(L)'
;MNKILSTISEELDVYSKCLTKHQQNQYVSKLRNYFVPYLVENYDGIEIKELFESEFTKRDIIDSTIFYITENKNVKSISAIDDFLIALNSFFQRKILKDYDNQNISRLIPFNKLSNDINNCLINKGIVLRPKESDPSINFDEYNFIVDYLKRIHKKRLMSYQCPIILELFMLYGFSYDKLASLKRSSYDQERNSLKIQFDNDARNTVSLELPYKLKKQFYDLFAFRNSKSGINSEYLFVTESNKMITHHIAFQELSKIRKLYENEMEIDYGEFQNNPFTATGLQKFAITNMLLSGMNETIISSFTNQKEEILKACQMSVNEQFQIDINRYVNHMLRGIETYDEFNED
;
A
#
# COMPACT_ATOMS: atom_id res chain seq x y z
N MET A 1 -30.01 -28.82 16.54
CA MET A 1 -29.42 -27.66 15.83
C MET A 1 -28.55 -26.95 16.85
N ASN A 2 -27.27 -26.70 16.54
CA ASN A 2 -26.33 -26.21 17.55
C ASN A 2 -26.75 -24.80 18.02
N LYS A 3 -27.06 -24.63 19.31
CA LYS A 3 -27.70 -23.41 19.87
C LYS A 3 -26.82 -22.17 19.66
N ILE A 4 -25.50 -22.34 19.73
CA ILE A 4 -24.52 -21.29 19.42
C ILE A 4 -24.59 -20.89 17.96
N LEU A 5 -24.67 -21.86 17.04
CA LEU A 5 -24.65 -21.60 15.60
C LEU A 5 -25.82 -20.71 15.17
N SER A 6 -27.03 -20.96 15.67
CA SER A 6 -28.18 -20.11 15.35
C SER A 6 -27.98 -18.68 15.85
N THR A 7 -27.57 -18.52 17.11
CA THR A 7 -27.51 -17.20 17.72
C THR A 7 -26.33 -16.37 17.20
N ILE A 8 -25.14 -16.96 17.01
CA ILE A 8 -24.00 -16.23 16.43
C ILE A 8 -24.25 -15.81 14.98
N SER A 9 -24.99 -16.64 14.22
CA SER A 9 -25.38 -16.30 12.85
C SER A 9 -26.33 -15.11 12.83
N GLU A 10 -27.28 -15.04 13.76
CA GLU A 10 -28.16 -13.86 13.94
C GLU A 10 -27.36 -12.60 14.29
N GLU A 11 -26.40 -12.68 15.20
CA GLU A 11 -25.54 -11.53 15.55
C GLU A 11 -24.72 -11.06 14.33
N LEU A 12 -24.22 -12.01 13.54
CA LEU A 12 -23.47 -11.73 12.32
C LEU A 12 -24.35 -11.10 11.23
N ASP A 13 -25.61 -11.54 11.09
CA ASP A 13 -26.58 -10.97 10.18
C ASP A 13 -26.93 -9.52 10.55
N VAL A 14 -27.11 -9.25 11.85
CA VAL A 14 -27.32 -7.89 12.35
C VAL A 14 -26.09 -7.02 12.09
N TYR A 15 -24.89 -7.52 12.39
CA TYR A 15 -23.64 -6.84 12.09
C TYR A 15 -23.47 -6.52 10.59
N SER A 16 -23.86 -7.46 9.72
CA SER A 16 -23.74 -7.29 8.27
C SER A 16 -24.50 -6.07 7.76
N LYS A 17 -25.64 -5.72 8.37
CA LYS A 17 -26.46 -4.55 8.01
C LYS A 17 -25.78 -3.22 8.31
N CYS A 18 -24.76 -3.22 9.16
CA CYS A 18 -23.97 -2.02 9.52
C CYS A 18 -22.73 -1.81 8.63
N LEU A 19 -22.55 -2.61 7.57
CA LEU A 19 -21.36 -2.58 6.72
C LEU A 19 -21.68 -2.13 5.29
N THR A 20 -20.67 -1.54 4.64
CA THR A 20 -20.72 -1.32 3.19
C THR A 20 -20.63 -2.65 2.43
N LYS A 21 -21.07 -2.70 1.16
CA LYS A 21 -20.98 -3.91 0.32
C LYS A 21 -19.56 -4.48 0.23
N HIS A 22 -18.56 -3.61 0.18
CA HIS A 22 -17.15 -4.03 0.17
C HIS A 22 -16.74 -4.70 1.49
N GLN A 23 -17.08 -4.08 2.62
CA GLN A 23 -16.80 -4.63 3.95
C GLN A 23 -17.57 -5.93 4.22
N GLN A 24 -18.81 -6.06 3.78
CA GLN A 24 -19.57 -7.31 3.88
C GLN A 24 -18.83 -8.45 3.19
N ASN A 25 -18.39 -8.24 1.94
CA ASN A 25 -17.67 -9.26 1.18
C ASN A 25 -16.34 -9.67 1.86
N GLN A 26 -15.64 -8.71 2.47
CA GLN A 26 -14.33 -8.97 3.09
C GLN A 26 -14.40 -9.51 4.52
N TYR A 27 -15.38 -9.10 5.32
CA TYR A 27 -15.44 -9.38 6.75
C TYR A 27 -16.40 -10.53 7.07
N VAL A 28 -17.65 -10.45 6.59
CA VAL A 28 -18.70 -11.42 6.92
C VAL A 28 -18.35 -12.81 6.40
N SER A 29 -17.74 -12.91 5.21
CA SER A 29 -17.31 -14.19 4.65
C SER A 29 -16.26 -14.88 5.52
N LYS A 30 -15.27 -14.15 6.05
CA LYS A 30 -14.24 -14.67 6.96
C LYS A 30 -14.85 -15.12 8.28
N LEU A 31 -15.70 -14.29 8.87
CA LEU A 31 -16.32 -14.60 10.15
C LEU A 31 -17.26 -15.80 10.05
N ARG A 32 -18.15 -15.83 9.05
CA ARG A 32 -19.09 -16.92 8.85
C ARG A 32 -18.40 -18.24 8.54
N ASN A 33 -17.37 -18.23 7.69
CA ASN A 33 -16.78 -19.46 7.19
C ASN A 33 -15.66 -20.00 8.09
N TYR A 34 -15.15 -19.23 9.05
CA TYR A 34 -14.02 -19.65 9.88
C TYR A 34 -14.18 -19.32 11.37
N PHE A 35 -14.57 -18.10 11.72
CA PHE A 35 -14.79 -17.75 13.14
C PHE A 35 -15.97 -18.51 13.75
N VAL A 36 -17.11 -18.55 13.05
CA VAL A 36 -18.31 -19.27 13.52
C VAL A 36 -18.04 -20.78 13.65
N PRO A 37 -17.45 -21.47 12.65
CA PRO A 37 -17.02 -22.86 12.81
C PRO A 37 -16.08 -23.08 13.99
N TYR A 38 -15.07 -22.22 14.19
CA TYR A 38 -14.18 -22.30 15.36
C TYR A 38 -14.97 -22.28 16.67
N LEU A 39 -15.94 -21.36 16.82
CA LEU A 39 -16.76 -21.30 18.03
C LEU A 39 -17.60 -22.57 18.23
N VAL A 40 -18.19 -23.08 17.15
CA VAL A 40 -19.00 -24.30 17.19
C VAL A 40 -18.18 -25.53 17.58
N GLU A 41 -16.93 -25.62 17.13
CA GLU A 41 -16.03 -26.73 17.45
C GLU A 41 -15.51 -26.69 18.90
N ASN A 42 -15.29 -25.50 19.46
CA ASN A 42 -14.60 -25.35 20.76
C ASN A 42 -15.54 -25.07 21.93
N TYR A 43 -16.78 -24.65 21.68
CA TYR A 43 -17.72 -24.23 22.72
C TYR A 43 -19.07 -24.95 22.66
N ASP A 44 -19.14 -26.16 22.10
CA ASP A 44 -20.40 -26.88 21.96
C ASP A 44 -21.20 -26.95 23.28
N GLY A 45 -22.46 -26.55 23.21
CA GLY A 45 -23.37 -26.53 24.36
C GLY A 45 -23.32 -25.31 25.28
N ILE A 46 -22.39 -24.37 25.10
CA ILE A 46 -22.30 -23.13 25.92
C ILE A 46 -23.30 -22.08 25.43
N GLU A 47 -23.87 -21.27 26.32
CA GLU A 47 -24.74 -20.17 25.89
C GLU A 47 -23.94 -18.99 25.35
N ILE A 48 -24.43 -18.30 24.31
CA ILE A 48 -23.69 -17.19 23.67
C ILE A 48 -23.33 -16.07 24.65
N LYS A 49 -24.19 -15.84 25.64
CA LYS A 49 -24.00 -14.83 26.68
C LYS A 49 -22.83 -15.21 27.58
N GLU A 50 -22.86 -16.42 28.11
CA GLU A 50 -21.75 -16.98 28.93
C GLU A 50 -20.44 -17.00 28.14
N LEU A 51 -20.51 -17.43 26.87
CA LEU A 51 -19.35 -17.43 25.97
C LEU A 51 -18.70 -16.06 25.89
N PHE A 52 -19.45 -15.01 25.54
CA PHE A 52 -18.84 -13.70 25.32
C PHE A 52 -18.62 -12.88 26.59
N GLU A 53 -19.37 -13.10 27.67
CA GLU A 53 -19.16 -12.38 28.94
C GLU A 53 -17.99 -12.96 29.76
N SER A 54 -17.75 -14.28 29.74
CA SER A 54 -16.74 -14.91 30.61
C SER A 54 -15.75 -15.84 29.91
N GLU A 55 -16.20 -16.69 28.98
CA GLU A 55 -15.36 -17.81 28.49
C GLU A 55 -14.44 -17.44 27.32
N PHE A 56 -14.80 -16.45 26.51
CA PHE A 56 -14.02 -16.03 25.35
C PHE A 56 -12.85 -15.13 25.79
N THR A 57 -11.63 -15.55 25.49
CA THR A 57 -10.39 -14.94 25.99
C THR A 57 -9.45 -14.45 24.88
N LYS A 58 -8.30 -13.86 25.28
CA LYS A 58 -7.17 -13.58 24.37
C LYS A 58 -6.79 -14.82 23.56
N ARG A 59 -6.82 -16.00 24.19
CA ARG A 59 -6.40 -17.24 23.56
C ARG A 59 -7.31 -17.60 22.40
N ASP A 60 -8.60 -17.33 22.51
CA ASP A 60 -9.59 -17.63 21.48
C ASP A 60 -9.50 -16.71 20.27
N ILE A 61 -9.08 -15.47 20.46
CA ILE A 61 -8.72 -14.58 19.35
C ILE A 61 -7.55 -15.17 18.56
N ILE A 62 -6.52 -15.66 19.27
CA ILE A 62 -5.34 -16.26 18.66
C ILE A 62 -5.71 -17.57 17.94
N ASP A 63 -6.38 -18.49 18.63
CA ASP A 63 -6.69 -19.82 18.12
C ASP A 63 -7.72 -19.78 17.00
N SER A 64 -8.72 -18.90 17.05
CA SER A 64 -9.64 -18.68 15.92
C SER A 64 -8.96 -18.10 14.69
N THR A 65 -7.94 -17.25 14.89
CA THR A 65 -7.14 -16.74 13.78
C THR A 65 -6.26 -17.85 13.21
N ILE A 66 -5.63 -18.68 14.05
CA ILE A 66 -4.86 -19.84 13.60
C ILE A 66 -5.76 -20.79 12.81
N PHE A 67 -6.97 -21.08 13.30
CA PHE A 67 -7.97 -21.90 12.62
C PHE A 67 -8.32 -21.36 11.24
N TYR A 68 -8.53 -20.04 11.11
CA TYR A 68 -8.72 -19.38 9.81
C TYR A 68 -7.55 -19.63 8.86
N ILE A 69 -6.32 -19.48 9.34
CA ILE A 69 -5.11 -19.67 8.52
C ILE A 69 -4.95 -21.13 8.09
N THR A 70 -5.22 -22.09 8.98
CA THR A 70 -5.01 -23.52 8.71
C THR A 70 -6.07 -24.12 7.80
N GLU A 71 -7.34 -23.75 8.00
CA GLU A 71 -8.46 -24.32 7.24
C GLU A 71 -8.64 -23.64 5.88
N ASN A 72 -8.19 -22.39 5.74
CA ASN A 72 -8.29 -21.68 4.47
C ASN A 72 -7.11 -21.98 3.54
N LYS A 73 -7.29 -22.94 2.64
CA LYS A 73 -6.29 -23.33 1.62
C LYS A 73 -5.78 -22.19 0.73
N ASN A 74 -6.49 -21.07 0.65
CA ASN A 74 -6.10 -19.91 -0.15
C ASN A 74 -5.17 -18.94 0.60
N VAL A 75 -5.03 -19.09 1.92
CA VAL A 75 -4.14 -18.24 2.71
C VAL A 75 -2.70 -18.67 2.51
N LYS A 76 -1.89 -17.73 2.03
CA LYS A 76 -0.45 -17.94 1.83
C LYS A 76 0.43 -16.88 2.46
N SER A 77 -0.12 -15.75 2.91
CA SER A 77 0.62 -14.56 3.34
C SER A 77 0.32 -14.18 4.78
N ILE A 78 1.30 -13.63 5.49
CA ILE A 78 1.18 -13.06 6.84
C ILE A 78 0.08 -11.99 6.89
N SER A 79 -0.15 -11.25 5.79
CA SER A 79 -1.21 -10.22 5.74
C SER A 79 -2.62 -10.78 5.99
N ALA A 80 -2.82 -12.09 5.78
CA ALA A 80 -4.10 -12.73 6.08
C ALA A 80 -4.42 -12.74 7.58
N ILE A 81 -3.41 -12.73 8.45
CA ILE A 81 -3.58 -12.60 9.91
C ILE A 81 -4.23 -11.24 10.22
N ASP A 82 -3.64 -10.16 9.72
CA ASP A 82 -4.16 -8.80 9.90
C ASP A 82 -5.58 -8.67 9.34
N ASP A 83 -5.81 -9.17 8.12
CA ASP A 83 -7.10 -9.12 7.45
C ASP A 83 -8.23 -9.84 8.22
N PHE A 84 -7.90 -10.91 8.94
CA PHE A 84 -8.85 -11.62 9.78
C PHE A 84 -9.07 -10.89 11.11
N LEU A 85 -8.00 -10.43 11.76
CA LEU A 85 -8.07 -9.67 13.01
C LEU A 85 -8.83 -8.35 12.84
N ILE A 86 -8.71 -7.67 11.70
CA ILE A 86 -9.48 -6.47 11.39
C ILE A 86 -10.97 -6.78 11.31
N ALA A 87 -11.35 -7.87 10.63
CA ALA A 87 -12.74 -8.31 10.54
C ALA A 87 -13.30 -8.67 11.91
N LEU A 88 -12.54 -9.45 12.70
CA LEU A 88 -12.90 -9.86 14.05
C LEU A 88 -13.03 -8.67 14.99
N ASN A 89 -12.03 -7.78 15.01
CA ASN A 89 -12.07 -6.55 15.80
C ASN A 89 -13.29 -5.68 15.45
N SER A 90 -13.61 -5.55 14.16
CA SER A 90 -14.79 -4.79 13.75
C SER A 90 -16.09 -5.43 14.23
N PHE A 91 -16.19 -6.76 14.21
CA PHE A 91 -17.38 -7.46 14.70
C PHE A 91 -17.54 -7.29 16.21
N PHE A 92 -16.45 -7.46 16.96
CA PHE A 92 -16.45 -7.30 18.41
C PHE A 92 -16.81 -5.88 18.85
N GLN A 93 -16.17 -4.87 18.28
CA GLN A 93 -16.45 -3.47 18.61
C GLN A 93 -17.87 -3.03 18.28
N ARG A 94 -18.40 -3.47 17.13
CA ARG A 94 -19.66 -2.93 16.62
C ARG A 94 -20.88 -3.70 17.10
N LYS A 95 -20.69 -4.96 17.52
CA LYS A 95 -21.76 -5.87 17.87
C LYS A 95 -21.54 -6.55 19.21
N ILE A 96 -20.58 -7.48 19.31
CA ILE A 96 -20.43 -8.34 20.51
C ILE A 96 -20.28 -7.52 21.80
N LEU A 97 -19.34 -6.58 21.86
CA LEU A 97 -19.08 -5.81 23.09
C LEU A 97 -20.14 -4.76 23.41
N LYS A 98 -21.12 -4.54 22.51
CA LYS A 98 -22.29 -3.72 22.84
C LYS A 98 -23.35 -4.52 23.58
N ASP A 99 -23.43 -5.81 23.29
CA ASP A 99 -24.49 -6.69 23.80
C ASP A 99 -23.99 -7.59 24.94
N TYR A 100 -22.67 -7.82 25.03
CA TYR A 100 -22.01 -8.68 26.00
C TYR A 100 -20.79 -7.93 26.60
N ASP A 101 -20.86 -7.55 27.87
CA ASP A 101 -19.76 -6.83 28.52
C ASP A 101 -18.62 -7.79 28.90
N ASN A 102 -17.50 -7.68 28.21
CA ASN A 102 -16.27 -8.39 28.52
C ASN A 102 -15.10 -7.43 28.54
N GLN A 103 -14.73 -7.01 29.76
CA GLN A 103 -13.65 -6.06 29.97
C GLN A 103 -12.28 -6.61 29.56
N ASN A 104 -12.07 -7.92 29.67
CA ASN A 104 -10.81 -8.56 29.31
C ASN A 104 -10.57 -8.44 27.80
N ILE A 105 -11.60 -8.71 26.99
CA ILE A 105 -11.53 -8.57 25.53
C ILE A 105 -11.50 -7.10 25.11
N SER A 106 -12.28 -6.24 25.77
CA SER A 106 -12.33 -4.81 25.48
C SER A 106 -10.95 -4.13 25.59
N ARG A 107 -10.11 -4.57 26.53
CA ARG A 107 -8.74 -4.07 26.71
C ARG A 107 -7.75 -4.52 25.63
N LEU A 108 -8.07 -5.57 24.88
CA LEU A 108 -7.21 -6.11 23.82
C LEU A 108 -7.40 -5.41 22.48
N ILE A 109 -8.42 -4.56 22.36
CA ILE A 109 -8.69 -3.81 21.14
C ILE A 109 -7.61 -2.72 20.92
N PRO A 110 -7.14 -2.52 19.67
CA PRO A 110 -7.43 -3.33 18.48
C PRO A 110 -6.67 -4.67 18.47
N PHE A 111 -7.32 -5.72 17.98
CA PHE A 111 -6.76 -7.08 17.99
C PHE A 111 -5.53 -7.28 17.09
N ASN A 112 -5.27 -6.39 16.13
CA ASN A 112 -4.08 -6.46 15.25
C ASN A 112 -2.75 -6.43 16.02
N LYS A 113 -2.74 -5.96 17.28
CA LYS A 113 -1.59 -6.08 18.18
C LYS A 113 -1.15 -7.53 18.44
N LEU A 114 -2.04 -8.50 18.20
CA LEU A 114 -1.79 -9.92 18.39
C LEU A 114 -1.15 -10.61 17.17
N SER A 115 -0.95 -9.92 16.04
CA SER A 115 -0.43 -10.54 14.81
C SER A 115 0.91 -11.25 15.01
N ASN A 116 1.82 -10.66 15.77
CA ASN A 116 3.13 -11.28 16.06
C ASN A 116 2.99 -12.53 16.92
N ASP A 117 2.14 -12.49 17.96
CA ASP A 117 1.85 -13.64 18.82
C ASP A 117 1.30 -14.81 18.00
N ILE A 118 0.38 -14.52 17.07
CA ILE A 118 -0.24 -15.50 16.18
C ILE A 118 0.79 -16.07 15.20
N ASN A 119 1.60 -15.21 14.57
CA ASN A 119 2.64 -15.65 13.64
C ASN A 119 3.66 -16.57 14.33
N ASN A 120 4.09 -16.23 15.55
CA ASN A 120 4.97 -17.08 16.35
C ASN A 120 4.32 -18.44 16.67
N CYS A 121 3.02 -18.46 16.99
CA CYS A 121 2.29 -19.72 17.20
C CYS A 121 2.23 -20.58 15.93
N LEU A 122 2.04 -19.97 14.76
CA LEU A 122 2.03 -20.67 13.47
C LEU A 122 3.41 -21.27 13.15
N ILE A 123 4.48 -20.50 13.35
CA ILE A 123 5.86 -20.97 13.17
C ILE A 123 6.15 -22.17 14.07
N ASN A 124 5.75 -22.11 15.35
CA ASN A 124 5.90 -23.23 16.28
C ASN A 124 5.10 -24.48 15.88
N LYS A 125 4.03 -24.32 15.09
CA LYS A 125 3.24 -25.42 14.49
C LYS A 125 3.80 -25.89 13.13
N GLY A 126 4.94 -25.35 12.69
CA GLY A 126 5.55 -25.67 11.40
C GLY A 126 4.87 -25.01 10.19
N ILE A 127 4.01 -24.02 10.42
CA ILE A 127 3.31 -23.28 9.37
C ILE A 127 4.06 -21.97 9.12
N VAL A 128 4.67 -21.87 7.94
CA VAL A 128 5.38 -20.66 7.51
C VAL A 128 4.55 -19.96 6.43
N LEU A 129 3.98 -18.81 6.80
CA LEU A 129 3.31 -17.94 5.84
C LEU A 129 4.34 -17.11 5.07
N ARG A 130 4.03 -16.79 3.81
CA ARG A 130 4.84 -15.86 3.02
C ARG A 130 4.87 -14.51 3.71
N PRO A 131 6.04 -13.85 3.75
CA PRO A 131 6.10 -12.47 4.20
C PRO A 131 5.15 -11.61 3.38
N LYS A 132 4.68 -10.52 3.98
CA LYS A 132 3.88 -9.51 3.27
C LYS A 132 4.63 -9.13 1.99
N GLU A 133 3.96 -9.23 0.83
CA GLU A 133 4.53 -8.73 -0.42
C GLU A 133 4.98 -7.30 -0.19
N SER A 134 6.28 -7.08 -0.28
CA SER A 134 6.82 -5.73 -0.23
C SER A 134 7.25 -5.37 -1.64
N ASP A 135 6.91 -4.14 -2.03
CA ASP A 135 7.39 -3.49 -3.25
C ASP A 135 8.63 -2.67 -2.87
N PRO A 136 9.85 -3.24 -2.83
CA PRO A 136 11.05 -2.50 -2.47
C PRO A 136 11.36 -1.45 -3.53
N SER A 137 12.13 -0.44 -3.15
CA SER A 137 12.69 0.49 -4.12
C SER A 137 13.50 -0.28 -5.16
N ILE A 138 13.42 0.13 -6.43
CA ILE A 138 14.43 -0.28 -7.39
C ILE A 138 15.82 0.23 -6.98
N ASN A 139 16.88 -0.45 -7.40
CA ASN A 139 18.26 0.03 -7.30
C ASN A 139 18.70 0.75 -8.59
N PHE A 140 19.94 1.26 -8.62
CA PHE A 140 20.47 2.00 -9.78
C PHE A 140 20.66 1.13 -11.02
N ASP A 141 21.00 -0.16 -10.88
CA ASP A 141 21.17 -1.07 -12.02
C ASP A 141 19.83 -1.38 -12.67
N GLU A 142 18.81 -1.66 -11.85
CA GLU A 142 17.43 -1.83 -12.28
C GLU A 142 16.88 -0.55 -12.93
N TYR A 143 17.16 0.63 -12.35
CA TYR A 143 16.83 1.94 -12.93
C TYR A 143 17.45 2.10 -14.33
N ASN A 144 18.76 1.86 -14.47
CA ASN A 144 19.47 1.99 -15.74
C ASN A 144 18.89 1.04 -16.78
N PHE A 145 18.59 -0.19 -16.39
CA PHE A 145 17.94 -1.17 -17.26
C PHE A 145 16.57 -0.70 -17.75
N ILE A 146 15.71 -0.21 -16.84
CA ILE A 146 14.39 0.33 -17.19
C ILE A 146 14.56 1.47 -18.20
N VAL A 147 15.45 2.43 -17.92
CA VAL A 147 15.69 3.59 -18.79
C VAL A 147 16.17 3.17 -20.18
N ASP A 148 17.03 2.17 -20.27
CA ASP A 148 17.54 1.65 -21.54
C ASP A 148 16.47 0.86 -22.31
N TYR A 149 15.65 0.07 -21.62
CA TYR A 149 14.49 -0.58 -22.22
C TYR A 149 13.54 0.46 -22.82
N LEU A 150 13.20 1.53 -22.07
CA LEU A 150 12.30 2.58 -22.51
C LEU A 150 12.79 3.31 -23.78
N LYS A 151 14.11 3.44 -23.97
CA LYS A 151 14.70 4.03 -25.20
C LYS A 151 14.44 3.19 -26.44
N ARG A 152 14.29 1.87 -26.29
CA ARG A 152 14.14 0.89 -27.39
C ARG A 152 12.68 0.65 -27.76
N ILE A 153 11.72 1.12 -26.95
CA ILE A 153 10.29 0.91 -27.20
C ILE A 153 9.87 1.49 -28.55
N HIS A 154 9.26 0.63 -29.37
CA HIS A 154 8.73 1.03 -30.66
C HIS A 154 7.38 1.72 -30.51
N LYS A 155 7.31 2.99 -30.93
CA LYS A 155 6.13 3.83 -30.77
C LYS A 155 5.10 3.61 -31.88
N LYS A 156 4.15 2.69 -31.67
CA LYS A 156 3.09 2.32 -32.65
C LYS A 156 1.66 2.60 -32.17
N ARG A 157 1.41 2.53 -30.88
CA ARG A 157 0.08 2.68 -30.24
C ARG A 157 0.13 3.76 -29.16
N LEU A 158 -1.01 4.31 -28.73
CA LEU A 158 -1.03 5.38 -27.72
C LEU A 158 -0.22 5.00 -26.47
N MET A 159 -0.40 3.75 -26.03
CA MET A 159 0.30 3.22 -24.85
C MET A 159 1.82 3.25 -24.98
N SER A 160 2.36 3.00 -26.17
CA SER A 160 3.83 3.05 -26.40
C SER A 160 4.40 4.48 -26.37
N TYR A 161 3.56 5.51 -26.44
CA TYR A 161 3.96 6.91 -26.18
C TYR A 161 3.79 7.28 -24.70
N GLN A 162 2.68 6.87 -24.07
CA GLN A 162 2.36 7.25 -22.69
C GLN A 162 3.19 6.50 -21.63
N CYS A 163 3.40 5.19 -21.81
CA CYS A 163 4.01 4.36 -20.77
C CYS A 163 5.45 4.79 -20.40
N PRO A 164 6.34 5.12 -21.36
CA PRO A 164 7.66 5.65 -21.02
C PRO A 164 7.59 6.91 -20.15
N ILE A 165 6.70 7.85 -20.50
CA ILE A 165 6.50 9.09 -19.74
C ILE A 165 6.02 8.76 -18.33
N ILE A 166 5.03 7.88 -18.19
CA ILE A 166 4.46 7.49 -16.87
C ILE A 166 5.54 6.88 -15.98
N LEU A 167 6.32 5.92 -16.49
CA LEU A 167 7.37 5.26 -15.70
C LEU A 167 8.51 6.22 -15.36
N GLU A 168 8.91 7.10 -16.29
CA GLU A 168 9.89 8.17 -16.00
C GLU A 168 9.38 9.14 -14.93
N LEU A 169 8.10 9.52 -14.94
CA LEU A 169 7.52 10.37 -13.91
C LEU A 169 7.43 9.69 -12.53
N PHE A 170 7.23 8.37 -12.48
CA PHE A 170 7.35 7.61 -11.22
C PHE A 170 8.78 7.67 -10.67
N MET A 171 9.78 7.45 -11.51
CA MET A 171 11.20 7.45 -11.09
C MET A 171 11.77 8.84 -10.83
N LEU A 172 11.20 9.90 -11.41
CA LEU A 172 11.67 11.28 -11.22
C LEU A 172 11.01 11.98 -10.04
N TYR A 173 9.68 11.84 -9.91
CA TYR A 173 8.90 12.64 -8.97
C TYR A 173 8.17 11.80 -7.93
N GLY A 174 8.21 10.46 -8.01
CA GLY A 174 7.58 9.63 -6.99
C GLY A 174 6.05 9.72 -6.93
N PHE A 175 5.40 10.25 -7.97
CA PHE A 175 3.95 10.40 -7.99
C PHE A 175 3.23 9.09 -7.74
N SER A 176 2.19 9.11 -6.91
CA SER A 176 1.27 7.99 -6.84
C SER A 176 0.55 7.81 -8.17
N TYR A 177 0.06 6.59 -8.38
CA TYR A 177 -0.67 6.28 -9.60
C TYR A 177 -1.90 7.19 -9.78
N ASP A 178 -2.66 7.38 -8.71
CA ASP A 178 -3.87 8.21 -8.71
C ASP A 178 -3.54 9.66 -9.05
N LYS A 179 -2.39 10.17 -8.58
CA LYS A 179 -1.92 11.51 -8.94
C LYS A 179 -1.72 11.63 -10.44
N LEU A 180 -0.95 10.73 -11.05
CA LEU A 180 -0.72 10.75 -12.50
C LEU A 180 -2.00 10.55 -13.31
N ALA A 181 -2.86 9.62 -12.91
CA ALA A 181 -4.10 9.29 -13.60
C ALA A 181 -5.04 10.50 -13.66
N SER A 182 -5.05 11.32 -12.60
CA SER A 182 -5.90 12.50 -12.47
C SER A 182 -5.38 13.75 -13.21
N LEU A 183 -4.11 13.77 -13.64
CA LEU A 183 -3.51 14.93 -14.31
C LEU A 183 -4.26 15.31 -15.57
N LYS A 184 -4.53 16.61 -15.73
CA LYS A 184 -5.16 17.16 -16.94
C LYS A 184 -4.10 17.56 -17.96
N ARG A 185 -4.48 17.63 -19.24
CA ARG A 185 -3.64 18.16 -20.32
C ARG A 185 -3.18 19.59 -20.03
N SER A 186 -4.07 20.40 -19.44
CA SER A 186 -3.78 21.77 -19.02
C SER A 186 -2.75 21.87 -17.89
N SER A 187 -2.46 20.77 -17.19
CA SER A 187 -1.39 20.72 -16.19
C SER A 187 0.00 20.73 -16.84
N TYR A 188 0.12 20.34 -18.11
CA TYR A 188 1.40 20.42 -18.83
C TYR A 188 1.53 21.76 -19.55
N ASP A 189 2.54 22.53 -19.16
CA ASP A 189 2.93 23.78 -19.80
C ASP A 189 4.06 23.51 -20.80
N GLN A 190 3.71 23.46 -22.09
CA GLN A 190 4.66 23.14 -23.16
C GLN A 190 5.72 24.23 -23.37
N GLU A 191 5.38 25.49 -23.12
CA GLU A 191 6.31 26.62 -23.29
C GLU A 191 7.38 26.57 -22.20
N ARG A 192 6.95 26.42 -20.94
CA ARG A 192 7.84 26.34 -19.78
C ARG A 192 8.44 24.96 -19.57
N ASN A 193 7.98 23.94 -20.32
CA ASN A 193 8.38 22.55 -20.16
C ASN A 193 8.23 22.08 -18.69
N SER A 194 7.04 22.30 -18.13
CA SER A 194 6.77 22.02 -16.72
C SER A 194 5.43 21.33 -16.51
N LEU A 195 5.30 20.57 -15.43
CA LEU A 195 4.03 20.03 -14.95
C LEU A 195 3.58 20.82 -13.72
N LYS A 196 2.37 21.39 -13.80
CA LYS A 196 1.69 22.04 -12.68
C LYS A 196 1.02 20.98 -11.83
N ILE A 197 1.46 20.87 -10.59
CA ILE A 197 0.97 19.92 -9.59
C ILE A 197 0.35 20.69 -8.44
N GLN A 198 -0.89 20.36 -8.12
CA GLN A 198 -1.58 20.88 -6.95
C GLN A 198 -1.26 20.02 -5.73
N PHE A 199 -1.07 20.64 -4.57
CA PHE A 199 -0.85 19.93 -3.32
C PHE A 199 -2.17 19.38 -2.79
N ASP A 200 -2.17 18.14 -2.29
CA ASP A 200 -3.41 17.49 -1.84
C ASP A 200 -3.94 18.10 -0.53
N ASN A 201 -3.03 18.63 0.31
CA ASN A 201 -3.36 19.21 1.61
C ASN A 201 -3.67 20.72 1.56
N ASP A 202 -3.39 21.39 0.43
CA ASP A 202 -3.73 22.81 0.24
C ASP A 202 -3.96 23.10 -1.24
N ALA A 203 -5.24 23.25 -1.60
CA ALA A 203 -5.66 23.54 -2.96
C ALA A 203 -5.10 24.87 -3.51
N ARG A 204 -4.62 25.78 -2.66
CA ARG A 204 -4.00 27.04 -3.09
C ARG A 204 -2.54 26.88 -3.49
N ASN A 205 -1.89 25.81 -3.03
CA ASN A 205 -0.48 25.56 -3.31
C ASN A 205 -0.36 24.71 -4.59
N THR A 206 0.25 25.32 -5.59
CA THR A 206 0.65 24.65 -6.82
C THR A 206 2.15 24.80 -7.01
N VAL A 207 2.79 23.72 -7.44
CA VAL A 207 4.20 23.74 -7.84
C VAL A 207 4.28 23.49 -9.33
N SER A 208 5.18 24.21 -10.01
CA SER A 208 5.54 23.92 -11.39
C SER A 208 6.83 23.11 -11.38
N LEU A 209 6.73 21.82 -11.71
CA LEU A 209 7.88 20.93 -11.77
C LEU A 209 8.49 20.99 -13.16
N GLU A 210 9.74 21.45 -13.24
CA GLU A 210 10.50 21.47 -14.49
C GLU A 210 10.81 20.06 -14.96
N LEU A 211 10.54 19.77 -16.24
CA LEU A 211 10.80 18.45 -16.81
C LEU A 211 12.17 18.41 -17.50
N PRO A 212 12.89 17.27 -17.44
CA PRO A 212 14.04 17.04 -18.31
C PRO A 212 13.70 17.19 -19.79
N TYR A 213 14.66 17.67 -20.59
CA TYR A 213 14.45 17.90 -22.03
C TYR A 213 14.00 16.64 -22.79
N LYS A 214 14.43 15.45 -22.34
CA LYS A 214 13.98 14.16 -22.88
C LYS A 214 12.45 14.01 -22.79
N LEU A 215 11.86 14.35 -21.64
CA LEU A 215 10.41 14.31 -21.44
C LEU A 215 9.69 15.33 -22.33
N LYS A 216 10.27 16.52 -22.55
CA LYS A 216 9.71 17.52 -23.48
C LYS A 216 9.45 16.90 -24.86
N LYS A 217 10.46 16.19 -25.40
CA LYS A 217 10.35 15.51 -26.70
C LYS A 217 9.31 14.39 -26.66
N GLN A 218 9.27 13.60 -25.60
CA GLN A 218 8.27 12.53 -25.45
C GLN A 218 6.84 13.07 -25.38
N PHE A 219 6.60 14.18 -24.66
CA PHE A 219 5.30 14.84 -24.61
C PHE A 219 4.91 15.41 -25.97
N TYR A 220 5.84 16.03 -26.70
CA TYR A 220 5.60 16.48 -28.07
C TYR A 220 5.14 15.33 -28.97
N ASP A 221 5.88 14.21 -28.98
CA ASP A 221 5.54 13.02 -29.75
C ASP A 221 4.15 12.47 -29.35
N LEU A 222 3.84 12.43 -28.05
CA LEU A 222 2.55 11.99 -27.53
C LEU A 222 1.41 12.87 -28.04
N PHE A 223 1.54 14.20 -27.96
CA PHE A 223 0.49 15.10 -28.41
C PHE A 223 0.34 15.12 -29.93
N ALA A 224 1.44 15.02 -30.68
CA ALA A 224 1.37 14.84 -32.13
C ALA A 224 0.59 13.57 -32.50
N PHE A 225 0.88 12.45 -31.83
CA PHE A 225 0.13 11.22 -32.02
C PHE A 225 -1.36 11.37 -31.66
N ARG A 226 -1.67 11.92 -30.48
CA ARG A 226 -3.07 12.13 -30.04
C ARG A 226 -3.84 13.02 -31.01
N ASN A 227 -3.25 14.13 -31.43
CA ASN A 227 -3.90 15.07 -32.35
C ASN A 227 -4.09 14.47 -33.76
N SER A 228 -3.27 13.49 -34.16
CA SER A 228 -3.47 12.76 -35.43
C SER A 228 -4.64 11.77 -35.40
N LYS A 229 -5.23 11.50 -34.23
CA LYS A 229 -6.32 10.53 -34.04
C LYS A 229 -7.58 11.27 -33.60
N SER A 230 -8.53 11.42 -34.52
CA SER A 230 -9.83 12.09 -34.27
C SER A 230 -10.63 11.51 -33.11
N GLY A 231 -10.42 10.23 -32.77
CA GLY A 231 -11.09 9.55 -31.68
C GLY A 231 -10.51 9.79 -30.29
N ILE A 232 -9.41 10.55 -30.13
CA ILE A 232 -8.73 10.73 -28.83
C ILE A 232 -8.91 12.16 -28.29
N ASN A 233 -10.08 12.45 -27.74
CA ASN A 233 -10.41 13.76 -27.16
C ASN A 233 -10.78 13.61 -25.68
N SER A 234 -9.81 13.86 -24.80
CA SER A 234 -9.99 13.78 -23.35
C SER A 234 -9.16 14.85 -22.67
N GLU A 235 -9.71 15.40 -21.58
CA GLU A 235 -9.04 16.41 -20.76
C GLU A 235 -7.87 15.82 -19.96
N TYR A 236 -7.83 14.51 -19.75
CA TYR A 236 -6.75 13.85 -19.02
C TYR A 236 -5.45 13.79 -19.85
N LEU A 237 -4.33 13.94 -19.16
CA LEU A 237 -3.00 13.88 -19.72
C LEU A 237 -2.69 12.48 -20.26
N PHE A 238 -3.07 11.45 -19.50
CA PHE A 238 -2.92 10.04 -19.87
C PHE A 238 -4.29 9.37 -19.97
N VAL A 239 -4.54 8.68 -21.08
CA VAL A 239 -5.81 7.99 -21.31
C VAL A 239 -5.62 6.64 -21.97
N THR A 240 -6.59 5.75 -21.80
CA THR A 240 -6.70 4.51 -22.59
C THR A 240 -7.07 4.82 -24.05
N GLU A 241 -6.96 3.83 -24.94
CA GLU A 241 -7.44 3.92 -26.33
C GLU A 241 -8.95 4.22 -26.43
N SER A 242 -9.71 4.06 -25.33
CA SER A 242 -11.13 4.38 -25.21
C SER A 242 -11.42 5.74 -24.54
N ASN A 243 -10.42 6.62 -24.44
CA ASN A 243 -10.47 7.95 -23.79
C ASN A 243 -10.77 7.97 -22.28
N LYS A 244 -10.81 6.80 -21.64
CA LYS A 244 -10.94 6.71 -20.19
C LYS A 244 -9.61 6.96 -19.51
N MET A 245 -9.68 7.36 -18.24
CA MET A 245 -8.53 7.45 -17.34
C MET A 245 -7.75 6.14 -17.34
N ILE A 246 -6.43 6.23 -17.30
CA ILE A 246 -5.56 5.04 -17.22
C ILE A 246 -5.81 4.27 -15.91
N THR A 247 -5.66 2.94 -15.93
CA THR A 247 -5.70 2.09 -14.71
C THR A 247 -4.32 1.48 -14.40
N HIS A 248 -4.10 1.11 -13.12
CA HIS A 248 -2.83 0.52 -12.62
C HIS A 248 -2.29 -0.61 -13.51
N HIS A 249 -3.19 -1.31 -14.18
CA HIS A 249 -2.89 -2.40 -15.09
C HIS A 249 -1.88 -2.02 -16.19
N ILE A 250 -1.87 -0.78 -16.66
CA ILE A 250 -0.98 -0.35 -17.74
C ILE A 250 0.48 -0.36 -17.30
N ALA A 251 0.76 0.23 -16.13
CA ALA A 251 2.10 0.23 -15.55
C ALA A 251 2.52 -1.21 -15.17
N PHE A 252 1.60 -1.97 -14.57
CA PHE A 252 1.85 -3.36 -14.18
C PHE A 252 2.23 -4.25 -15.37
N GLN A 253 1.49 -4.17 -16.47
CA GLN A 253 1.76 -4.96 -17.67
C GLN A 253 3.15 -4.67 -18.24
N GLU A 254 3.54 -3.40 -18.32
CA GLU A 254 4.82 -3.04 -18.90
C GLU A 254 5.99 -3.37 -17.96
N LEU A 255 5.86 -3.07 -16.67
CA LEU A 255 6.88 -3.42 -15.67
C LEU A 255 7.06 -4.94 -15.54
N SER A 256 5.99 -5.72 -15.68
CA SER A 256 6.08 -7.19 -15.71
C SER A 256 6.90 -7.70 -16.91
N LYS A 257 6.84 -7.02 -18.06
CA LYS A 257 7.69 -7.37 -19.22
C LYS A 257 9.14 -6.98 -18.96
N ILE A 258 9.37 -5.77 -18.45
CA ILE A 258 10.70 -5.27 -18.13
C ILE A 258 11.38 -6.20 -17.13
N ARG A 259 10.66 -6.57 -16.06
CA ARG A 259 11.12 -7.53 -15.05
C ARG A 259 11.59 -8.84 -15.70
N LYS A 260 10.75 -9.48 -16.51
CA LYS A 260 11.10 -10.75 -17.16
C LYS A 260 12.34 -10.64 -18.04
N LEU A 261 12.51 -9.52 -18.73
CA LEU A 261 13.71 -9.27 -19.53
C LEU A 261 14.94 -9.10 -18.64
N TYR A 262 14.82 -8.35 -17.54
CA TYR A 262 15.90 -8.16 -16.57
C TYR A 262 16.31 -9.48 -15.92
N GLU A 263 15.35 -10.27 -15.44
CA GLU A 263 15.57 -11.61 -14.87
C GLU A 263 16.35 -12.52 -15.83
N ASN A 264 15.95 -12.52 -17.10
CA ASN A 264 16.62 -13.32 -18.13
C ASN A 264 18.03 -12.79 -18.45
N GLU A 265 18.24 -11.47 -18.52
CA GLU A 265 19.53 -10.88 -18.88
C GLU A 265 20.55 -10.92 -17.74
N MET A 266 20.09 -10.84 -16.49
CA MET A 266 20.95 -10.84 -15.30
C MET A 266 21.09 -12.22 -14.65
N GLU A 267 20.38 -13.23 -15.16
CA GLU A 267 20.31 -14.58 -14.58
C GLU A 267 19.86 -14.56 -13.10
N ILE A 268 18.91 -13.67 -12.78
CA ILE A 268 18.32 -13.51 -11.45
C ILE A 268 16.89 -14.01 -11.48
N ASP A 269 16.48 -14.75 -10.45
CA ASP A 269 15.08 -15.12 -10.22
C ASP A 269 14.56 -14.36 -9.00
N TYR A 270 13.73 -13.32 -9.22
CA TYR A 270 12.88 -12.79 -8.15
C TYR A 270 11.75 -13.80 -7.89
N GLY A 271 12.09 -14.98 -7.35
CA GLY A 271 11.17 -16.09 -7.17
C GLY A 271 9.98 -15.74 -6.26
N GLU A 272 9.12 -16.73 -5.98
CA GLU A 272 7.87 -16.55 -5.20
C GLU A 272 8.04 -15.96 -3.78
N PHE A 273 9.28 -15.91 -3.28
CA PHE A 273 9.65 -15.41 -1.95
C PHE A 273 10.49 -14.13 -1.96
N GLN A 274 10.90 -13.66 -3.15
CA GLN A 274 11.64 -12.41 -3.26
C GLN A 274 10.70 -11.24 -3.57
N ASN A 275 10.98 -10.13 -2.92
CA ASN A 275 10.23 -8.90 -3.10
C ASN A 275 10.45 -8.33 -4.51
N ASN A 276 9.39 -7.90 -5.20
CA ASN A 276 9.45 -7.44 -6.58
C ASN A 276 9.64 -5.91 -6.65
N PRO A 277 10.81 -5.41 -7.06
CA PRO A 277 11.02 -3.96 -7.18
C PRO A 277 10.40 -3.38 -8.47
N PHE A 278 10.13 -4.20 -9.49
CA PHE A 278 9.54 -3.78 -10.77
C PHE A 278 8.02 -3.58 -10.65
N THR A 279 7.63 -2.66 -9.78
CA THR A 279 6.25 -2.21 -9.57
C THR A 279 6.20 -0.68 -9.55
N ALA A 280 5.02 -0.10 -9.78
CA ALA A 280 4.87 1.35 -9.71
C ALA A 280 5.34 1.88 -8.35
N THR A 281 5.01 1.18 -7.27
CA THR A 281 5.46 1.48 -5.91
C THR A 281 6.99 1.43 -5.79
N GLY A 282 7.65 0.40 -6.36
CA GLY A 282 9.12 0.31 -6.30
C GLY A 282 9.83 1.45 -7.04
N LEU A 283 9.32 1.85 -8.21
CA LEU A 283 9.81 3.02 -8.94
C LEU A 283 9.57 4.33 -8.16
N GLN A 284 8.42 4.45 -7.51
CA GLN A 284 8.08 5.64 -6.70
C GLN A 284 8.97 5.74 -5.46
N LYS A 285 9.21 4.63 -4.76
CA LYS A 285 10.11 4.58 -3.61
C LYS A 285 11.53 4.97 -3.98
N PHE A 286 11.99 4.62 -5.17
CA PHE A 286 13.30 5.07 -5.68
C PHE A 286 13.38 6.60 -5.76
N ALA A 287 12.38 7.25 -6.36
CA ALA A 287 12.34 8.71 -6.45
C ALA A 287 12.28 9.37 -5.05
N ILE A 288 11.39 8.87 -4.18
CA ILE A 288 11.19 9.40 -2.81
C ILE A 288 12.45 9.25 -1.98
N THR A 289 13.12 8.09 -2.03
CA THR A 289 14.38 7.85 -1.31
C THR A 289 15.43 8.85 -1.77
N ASN A 290 15.59 9.07 -3.08
CA ASN A 290 16.52 10.07 -3.60
C ASN A 290 16.17 11.52 -3.21
N MET A 291 14.88 11.86 -3.14
CA MET A 291 14.44 13.17 -2.65
C MET A 291 14.77 13.38 -1.17
N LEU A 292 14.52 12.36 -0.34
CA LEU A 292 14.86 12.39 1.10
C LEU A 292 16.38 12.46 1.32
N LEU A 293 17.17 11.69 0.57
CA LEU A 293 18.64 11.76 0.57
C LEU A 293 19.14 13.17 0.18
N SER A 294 18.39 13.86 -0.68
CA SER A 294 18.69 15.25 -1.09
C SER A 294 18.21 16.30 -0.09
N GLY A 295 17.64 15.88 1.06
CA GLY A 295 17.17 16.77 2.12
C GLY A 295 15.78 17.38 1.88
N MET A 296 15.00 16.85 0.93
CA MET A 296 13.64 17.34 0.72
C MET A 296 12.72 16.89 1.86
N ASN A 297 11.89 17.81 2.36
CA ASN A 297 11.00 17.56 3.49
C ASN A 297 9.89 16.53 3.16
N GLU A 298 9.68 15.55 4.06
CA GLU A 298 8.70 14.47 3.89
C GLU A 298 7.27 14.98 3.69
N THR A 299 6.84 16.01 4.42
CA THR A 299 5.50 16.60 4.28
C THR A 299 5.31 17.23 2.90
N ILE A 300 6.34 17.88 2.36
CA ILE A 300 6.32 18.41 0.99
C ILE A 300 6.20 17.27 -0.01
N ILE A 301 7.04 16.24 0.10
CA ILE A 301 6.99 15.06 -0.77
C ILE A 301 5.59 14.44 -0.74
N SER A 302 5.06 14.14 0.44
CA SER A 302 3.70 13.59 0.61
C SER A 302 2.65 14.42 -0.13
N SER A 303 2.71 15.74 0.04
CA SER A 303 1.68 16.66 -0.45
C SER A 303 1.64 16.80 -1.97
N PHE A 304 2.78 16.74 -2.66
CA PHE A 304 2.80 16.85 -4.13
C PHE A 304 2.76 15.48 -4.83
N THR A 305 3.26 14.43 -4.18
CA THR A 305 3.28 13.08 -4.76
C THR A 305 1.97 12.31 -4.56
N ASN A 306 1.14 12.68 -3.59
CA ASN A 306 -0.04 11.94 -3.14
C ASN A 306 0.29 10.51 -2.66
N GLN A 307 1.43 10.37 -1.99
CA GLN A 307 1.89 9.08 -1.47
C GLN A 307 1.39 8.84 -0.05
N LYS A 308 1.04 7.58 0.23
CA LYS A 308 0.59 7.16 1.56
C LYS A 308 1.75 7.22 2.55
N GLU A 309 1.42 7.58 3.79
CA GLU A 309 2.37 7.68 4.91
C GLU A 309 3.20 6.39 5.10
N GLU A 310 2.59 5.22 4.90
CA GLU A 310 3.30 3.93 4.98
C GLU A 310 4.47 3.81 3.98
N ILE A 311 4.31 4.36 2.77
CA ILE A 311 5.35 4.32 1.73
C ILE A 311 6.48 5.29 2.11
N LEU A 312 6.13 6.49 2.59
CA LEU A 312 7.10 7.50 3.00
C LEU A 312 7.93 7.02 4.19
N LYS A 313 7.29 6.46 5.22
CA LYS A 313 7.98 5.85 6.37
C LYS A 313 8.94 4.75 5.94
N ALA A 314 8.53 3.88 5.01
CA ALA A 314 9.41 2.84 4.48
C ALA A 314 10.64 3.43 3.76
N CYS A 315 10.47 4.53 3.02
CA CYS A 315 11.61 5.22 2.37
C CYS A 315 12.53 5.88 3.41
N GLN A 316 11.98 6.57 4.41
CA GLN A 316 12.75 7.21 5.47
C GLN A 316 13.56 6.20 6.29
N MET A 317 12.98 5.03 6.58
CA MET A 317 13.72 3.93 7.22
C MET A 317 14.92 3.49 6.37
N SER A 318 14.72 3.31 5.05
CA SER A 318 15.82 2.96 4.14
C SER A 318 16.92 4.02 4.09
N VAL A 319 16.56 5.31 4.13
CA VAL A 319 17.52 6.42 4.21
C VAL A 319 18.31 6.38 5.53
N ASN A 320 17.63 6.17 6.66
CA ASN A 320 18.26 6.10 7.97
C ASN A 320 19.27 4.94 8.06
N GLU A 321 18.93 3.79 7.46
CA GLU A 321 19.82 2.63 7.36
C GLU A 321 21.08 2.95 6.53
N GLN A 322 20.94 3.64 5.40
CA GLN A 322 22.07 4.03 4.54
C GLN A 322 23.04 4.99 5.26
N PHE A 323 22.52 5.92 6.05
CA PHE A 323 23.33 6.88 6.79
C PHE A 323 23.90 6.32 8.11
N GLN A 324 23.56 5.08 8.49
CA GLN A 324 23.93 4.48 9.79
C GLN A 324 23.74 5.46 10.95
N ILE A 325 22.62 6.19 10.94
CA ILE A 325 22.44 7.32 11.85
C ILE A 325 22.48 6.81 13.29
N ASP A 326 23.52 7.21 14.04
CA ASP A 326 23.48 7.13 15.49
C ASP A 326 22.38 8.09 15.96
N ILE A 327 21.21 7.51 16.26
CA ILE A 327 20.00 8.24 16.64
C ILE A 327 20.29 9.16 17.82
N ASN A 328 21.09 8.71 18.80
CA ASN A 328 21.43 9.53 19.96
C ASN A 328 22.25 10.74 19.52
N ARG A 329 23.27 10.55 18.69
CA ARG A 329 24.09 11.66 18.19
C ARG A 329 23.27 12.64 17.35
N TYR A 330 22.45 12.14 16.44
CA TYR A 330 21.62 12.96 15.56
C TYR A 330 20.60 13.77 16.34
N VAL A 331 19.83 13.14 17.23
CA VAL A 331 18.82 13.82 18.04
C VAL A 331 19.46 14.90 18.91
N ASN A 332 20.58 14.60 19.59
CA ASN A 332 21.27 15.59 20.41
C ASN A 332 21.85 16.75 19.57
N HIS A 333 22.38 16.47 18.37
CA HIS A 333 22.86 17.51 17.47
C HIS A 333 21.70 18.43 17.01
N MET A 334 20.58 17.85 16.61
CA MET A 334 19.41 18.62 16.17
C MET A 334 18.80 19.44 17.30
N LEU A 335 18.67 18.87 18.51
CA LEU A 335 18.16 19.58 19.68
C LEU A 335 19.07 20.76 20.09
N ARG A 336 20.39 20.56 20.06
CA ARG A 336 21.37 21.64 20.31
C ARG A 336 21.33 22.75 19.27
N GLY A 337 20.87 22.45 18.05
CA GLY A 337 20.68 23.43 16.99
C GLY A 337 19.37 24.21 17.07
N ILE A 338 18.50 23.93 18.06
CA ILE A 338 17.28 24.71 18.28
C ILE A 338 17.66 25.96 19.04
N GLU A 339 17.28 27.15 18.54
CA GLU A 339 17.61 28.44 19.16
C GLU A 339 17.24 28.49 20.65
N THR A 340 16.09 27.92 21.03
CA THR A 340 15.64 27.88 22.43
C THR A 340 16.47 26.97 23.31
N TYR A 341 17.25 26.03 22.75
CA TYR A 341 18.12 25.17 23.55
C TYR A 341 19.22 25.98 24.24
N ASP A 342 19.75 26.99 23.56
CA ASP A 342 20.80 27.86 24.12
C ASP A 342 20.25 28.76 25.24
N GLU A 343 18.99 29.21 25.14
CA GLU A 343 18.31 29.99 26.20
C GLU A 343 18.22 29.25 27.55
N PHE A 344 18.25 27.91 27.54
CA PHE A 344 18.27 27.09 28.76
C PHE A 344 19.67 26.71 29.24
N ASN A 345 20.72 27.14 28.53
CA ASN A 345 22.13 26.90 28.88
C ASN A 345 22.89 28.18 29.28
N GLU A 346 22.21 29.32 29.35
CA GLU A 346 22.77 30.55 29.93
C GLU A 346 22.67 30.50 31.46
N ASP A 347 23.84 30.52 32.14
CA ASP A 347 23.97 30.64 33.61
C ASP A 347 23.59 32.04 34.13
#